data_AF-A0A242KLS3-F1
#
_entry.id   AF-A0A242KLS3-F1
#
_cell.length_a   1.000
_cell.length_b   1.000
_cell.length_c   1.000
_cell.angle_alpha   90.00
_cell.angle_beta   90.00
_cell.angle_gamma   90.00
#
_symmetry.space_group_name_H-M   'P 1'
#
loop_
_entity.id
_entity.type
_entity.pdbx_description
1 polymer ?
#
loop_
_entity_poly.entity_id
_entity_poly.type
_entity_poly.pdbx_seq_one_letter_code
_entity_poly.pdbx_strand_id
1 'polypeptide(L)'
;MQEVGSKNLEKYVQKQLRLLDQLISGISEDIFWQTFPEILGIDAKLNLIAELIKCQDLSVDDIIRIVENDYVYYFKELCGYDLNMEINHSMIFNIL
;
A
#
# COMPACT_ATOMS: atom_id res chain seq x y z
N MET A 1 -24.76 -10.95 2.03
CA MET A 1 -23.37 -11.02 2.54
C MET A 1 -22.35 -10.42 1.56
N GLN A 2 -22.51 -10.50 0.24
CA GLN A 2 -21.59 -9.90 -0.75
C GLN A 2 -21.50 -8.35 -0.73
N GLU A 3 -22.59 -7.63 -0.43
CA GLU A 3 -22.59 -6.15 -0.42
C GLU A 3 -21.78 -5.50 0.72
N VAL A 4 -21.63 -6.19 1.86
CA VAL A 4 -20.94 -5.62 3.03
C VAL A 4 -19.42 -5.65 2.84
N GLY A 5 -18.89 -6.71 2.22
CA GLY A 5 -17.47 -6.82 1.89
C GLY A 5 -17.02 -5.74 0.90
N SER A 6 -17.79 -5.52 -0.17
CA SER A 6 -17.49 -4.48 -1.16
C SER A 6 -17.42 -3.08 -0.53
N LYS A 7 -18.34 -2.75 0.39
CA LYS A 7 -18.33 -1.46 1.11
C LYS A 7 -17.14 -1.29 2.05
N ASN A 8 -16.64 -2.36 2.67
CA ASN A 8 -15.48 -2.28 3.56
C ASN A 8 -14.19 -2.02 2.77
N LEU A 9 -14.01 -2.70 1.64
CA LEU A 9 -12.86 -2.48 0.77
C LEU A 9 -12.88 -1.07 0.17
N GLU A 10 -14.05 -0.62 -0.30
CA GLU A 10 -14.23 0.73 -0.81
C GLU A 10 -13.88 1.79 0.25
N LYS A 11 -14.38 1.64 1.49
CA LYS A 11 -14.02 2.53 2.61
C LYS A 11 -12.52 2.55 2.88
N TYR A 12 -11.88 1.39 2.81
CA TYR A 12 -10.44 1.29 2.99
C TYR A 12 -9.68 2.03 1.88
N VAL A 13 -9.99 1.77 0.61
CA VAL A 13 -9.36 2.45 -0.54
C VAL A 13 -9.58 3.95 -0.45
N GLN A 14 -10.81 4.39 -0.16
CA GLN A 14 -11.12 5.81 0.03
C GLN A 14 -10.37 6.43 1.20
N LYS A 15 -10.08 5.68 2.26
CA LYS A 15 -9.21 6.15 3.35
C LYS A 15 -7.79 6.38 2.85
N GLN A 16 -7.22 5.44 2.10
CA GLN A 16 -5.87 5.56 1.56
C GLN A 16 -5.74 6.74 0.60
N LEU A 17 -6.72 6.93 -0.31
CA LEU A 17 -6.74 8.08 -1.22
C LEU A 17 -6.83 9.42 -0.49
N ARG A 18 -7.66 9.52 0.55
CA ARG A 18 -7.72 10.74 1.37
C ARG A 18 -6.42 11.02 2.11
N LEU A 19 -5.75 9.99 2.62
CA LEU A 19 -4.44 10.15 3.26
C LEU A 19 -3.40 10.64 2.24
N LEU A 20 -3.40 10.08 1.03
CA LEU A 20 -2.54 10.51 -0.05
C LEU A 20 -2.76 11.99 -0.40
N ASP A 21 -4.02 12.41 -0.56
CA ASP A 21 -4.38 13.82 -0.82
C ASP A 21 -3.87 14.76 0.28
N GLN A 22 -3.99 14.34 1.55
CA GLN A 22 -3.49 15.10 2.70
C GLN A 22 -1.97 15.22 2.71
N LEU A 23 -1.25 14.12 2.45
CA LEU A 23 0.21 14.10 2.41
C LEU A 23 0.74 14.97 1.26
N ILE A 24 0.15 14.86 0.06
CA ILE A 24 0.53 15.67 -1.10
C ILE A 24 0.25 17.15 -0.84
N SER A 25 -0.90 17.49 -0.26
CA SER A 25 -1.25 18.89 0.01
C SER A 25 -0.40 19.52 1.12
N GLY A 26 0.15 18.71 2.02
CA GLY A 26 0.96 19.17 3.15
C GLY A 26 2.47 19.15 2.90
N ILE A 27 2.94 18.57 1.79
CA ILE A 27 4.37 18.36 1.57
C ILE A 27 5.13 19.69 1.41
N SER A 28 6.29 19.76 2.06
CA SER A 28 7.24 20.87 1.94
C SER A 28 8.67 20.31 1.92
N GLU A 29 9.65 21.15 1.60
CA GLU A 29 11.07 20.76 1.61
C GLU A 29 11.50 20.20 2.98
N ASP A 30 11.00 20.77 4.08
CA ASP A 30 11.37 20.38 5.45
C ASP A 30 10.86 18.98 5.85
N ILE A 31 9.70 18.58 5.33
CA ILE A 31 9.06 17.30 5.70
C ILE A 31 9.09 16.27 4.57
N PHE A 32 9.62 16.63 3.39
CA PHE A 32 9.61 15.78 2.20
C PHE A 32 10.10 14.36 2.50
N TRP A 33 11.23 14.23 3.19
CA TRP A 33 11.84 12.93 3.48
C TRP A 33 11.08 12.07 4.48
N GLN A 34 10.14 12.67 5.24
CA GLN A 34 9.23 11.96 6.13
C GLN A 34 7.94 11.58 5.39
N THR A 35 7.40 12.51 4.59
CA THR A 35 6.15 12.34 3.83
C THR A 35 6.29 11.39 2.65
N PHE A 36 7.43 11.42 1.95
CA PHE A 36 7.64 10.63 0.74
C PHE A 36 7.57 9.10 0.98
N PRO A 37 8.18 8.54 2.04
CA PRO A 37 8.00 7.14 2.42
C PRO A 37 6.54 6.72 2.68
N GLU A 38 5.75 7.59 3.30
CA GLU A 38 4.32 7.32 3.56
C GLU A 38 3.52 7.28 2.26
N ILE A 39 3.81 8.19 1.32
CA ILE A 39 3.21 8.20 -0.02
C ILE A 39 3.51 6.89 -0.75
N LEU A 40 4.76 6.43 -0.72
CA LEU A 40 5.15 5.16 -1.33
C LEU A 40 4.51 3.96 -0.63
N GLY A 41 4.36 4.00 0.69
CA GLY A 41 3.63 2.98 1.44
C GLY A 41 2.16 2.87 1.02
N ILE A 42 1.49 4.01 0.78
CA ILE A 42 0.11 4.03 0.26
C ILE A 42 0.04 3.45 -1.15
N ASP A 43 0.95 3.84 -2.04
CA ASP A 43 1.03 3.30 -3.40
C ASP A 43 1.21 1.77 -3.39
N ALA A 44 2.14 1.26 -2.56
CA ALA A 44 2.35 -0.17 -2.37
C ALA A 44 1.09 -0.90 -1.90
N LYS A 45 0.37 -0.34 -0.92
CA LYS A 45 -0.89 -0.91 -0.42
C LYS A 45 -1.97 -0.97 -1.50
N LEU A 46 -2.12 0.09 -2.29
CA LEU A 46 -3.11 0.15 -3.38
C LEU A 46 -2.79 -0.85 -4.50
N ASN A 47 -1.51 -0.98 -4.88
CA ASN A 47 -1.07 -1.98 -5.85
C ASN A 47 -1.35 -3.41 -5.35
N LEU A 48 -1.03 -3.72 -4.08
CA LEU A 48 -1.30 -5.03 -3.52
C LEU A 48 -2.80 -5.35 -3.47
N ILE A 49 -3.66 -4.37 -3.16
CA ILE A 49 -5.12 -4.55 -3.26
C ILE A 49 -5.55 -4.89 -4.69
N ALA A 50 -5.01 -4.18 -5.68
CA ALA A 50 -5.36 -4.40 -7.08
C ALA A 50 -5.02 -5.82 -7.55
N GLU A 51 -3.97 -6.44 -6.98
CA GLU A 51 -3.61 -7.82 -7.26
C GLU A 51 -4.48 -8.81 -6.47
N LEU A 52 -4.66 -8.60 -5.17
CA LEU A 52 -5.41 -9.54 -4.31
C LEU A 52 -6.91 -9.60 -4.61
N ILE A 53 -7.52 -8.51 -5.10
CA ILE A 53 -8.96 -8.49 -5.44
C ILE A 53 -9.31 -9.45 -6.59
N LYS A 54 -8.31 -9.84 -7.40
CA LYS A 54 -8.48 -10.82 -8.48
C LYS A 54 -8.56 -12.26 -7.93
N CYS A 55 -8.14 -12.49 -6.68
CA CYS A 55 -8.18 -13.78 -6.03
C CYS A 55 -9.56 -14.04 -5.40
N GLN A 56 -10.29 -15.03 -5.92
CA GLN A 56 -11.66 -15.33 -5.47
C GLN A 56 -11.73 -16.03 -4.11
N ASP A 57 -10.60 -16.56 -3.62
CA ASP A 57 -10.52 -17.33 -2.37
C ASP A 57 -10.30 -16.45 -1.13
N LEU A 58 -10.08 -15.15 -1.31
CA LEU A 58 -9.81 -14.22 -0.21
C LEU A 58 -11.06 -13.41 0.16
N SER A 59 -11.34 -13.35 1.46
CA SER A 59 -12.32 -12.40 1.98
C SER A 59 -11.76 -10.97 1.96
N VAL A 60 -12.62 -9.96 1.98
CA VAL A 60 -12.17 -8.56 2.06
C VAL A 60 -11.35 -8.28 3.31
N ASP A 61 -11.74 -8.88 4.44
CA ASP A 61 -11.00 -8.71 5.69
C ASP A 61 -9.61 -9.38 5.61
N ASP A 62 -9.49 -10.50 4.91
CA ASP A 62 -8.20 -11.12 4.61
C ASP A 62 -7.34 -10.26 3.69
N ILE A 63 -7.93 -9.69 2.63
CA ILE A 63 -7.22 -8.77 1.73
C ILE A 63 -6.64 -7.59 2.53
N ILE A 64 -7.46 -6.93 3.34
CA ILE A 64 -7.00 -5.78 4.16
C ILE A 64 -5.91 -6.22 5.15
N ARG A 65 -6.08 -7.38 5.79
CA ARG A 65 -5.08 -7.92 6.73
C ARG A 65 -3.74 -8.22 6.05
N ILE A 66 -3.76 -8.84 4.87
CA ILE A 66 -2.55 -9.12 4.08
C ILE A 66 -1.90 -7.80 3.67
N VAL A 67 -2.69 -6.86 3.15
CA VAL A 67 -2.19 -5.55 2.71
C VAL A 67 -1.48 -4.81 3.83
N GLU A 68 -2.05 -4.75 5.03
CA GLU A 68 -1.42 -4.03 6.14
C GLU A 68 -0.15 -4.69 6.68
N ASN A 69 -0.02 -6.02 6.56
CA ASN A 69 1.13 -6.74 7.08
C ASN A 69 2.26 -6.88 6.04
N ASP A 70 1.92 -7.02 4.76
CA ASP A 70 2.83 -7.56 3.76
C ASP A 70 3.20 -6.57 2.65
N TYR A 71 2.54 -5.40 2.56
CA TYR A 71 2.81 -4.42 1.49
C TYR A 71 4.29 -4.06 1.33
N VAL A 72 5.06 -4.04 2.43
CA VAL A 72 6.49 -3.73 2.39
C VAL A 72 7.29 -4.79 1.62
N TYR A 73 6.99 -6.05 1.87
CA TYR A 73 7.66 -7.17 1.22
C TYR A 73 7.18 -7.32 -0.22
N TYR A 74 5.88 -7.19 -0.43
CA TYR A 74 5.29 -7.29 -1.75
C TYR A 74 5.76 -6.18 -2.70
N PHE A 75 5.96 -4.96 -2.19
CA PHE A 75 6.53 -3.87 -2.99
C PHE A 75 7.92 -4.21 -3.54
N LYS A 76 8.74 -4.94 -2.78
CA LYS A 76 10.03 -5.45 -3.27
C LYS A 76 9.85 -6.44 -4.41
N GLU A 77 8.91 -7.37 -4.28
CA GLU A 77 8.59 -8.34 -5.32
C GLU A 77 8.08 -7.67 -6.60
N LEU A 78 7.24 -6.63 -6.48
CA LEU A 78 6.79 -5.81 -7.61
C LEU A 78 7.95 -5.12 -8.34
N CYS A 79 9.01 -4.78 -7.61
CA CYS A 79 10.23 -4.22 -8.17
C CYS A 79 11.21 -5.29 -8.71
N GLY A 80 10.81 -6.57 -8.75
CA GLY A 80 11.60 -7.68 -9.27
C GLY A 80 12.63 -8.25 -8.29
N TYR A 81 12.51 -7.97 -6.99
CA TYR A 81 13.38 -8.53 -5.96
C TYR A 81 12.75 -9.78 -5.36
N ASP A 82 13.57 -10.80 -5.11
CA ASP A 82 13.16 -11.90 -4.25
C ASP A 82 13.03 -11.42 -2.79
N LEU A 83 12.17 -12.06 -2.00
CA LEU A 83 11.94 -11.72 -0.59
C LEU A 83 13.22 -11.69 0.26
N ASN A 84 14.17 -12.57 -0.05
CA ASN A 84 15.44 -12.70 0.67
C ASN A 84 16.57 -11.83 0.09
N MET A 85 16.29 -11.07 -0.97
CA MET A 85 17.29 -10.23 -1.62
C MET A 85 17.48 -8.93 -0.84
N GLU A 86 18.73 -8.52 -0.66
CA GLU A 86 19.02 -7.17 -0.19
C GLU A 86 18.53 -6.17 -1.24
N ILE A 87 17.71 -5.23 -0.80
CA ILE A 87 17.25 -4.11 -1.63
C ILE A 87 18.39 -3.12 -1.82
N ASN A 88 18.47 -2.53 -3.00
CA ASN A 88 19.38 -1.41 -3.26
C ASN A 88 19.06 -0.25 -2.30
N HIS A 89 20.07 0.58 -1.99
CA HIS A 89 19.93 1.78 -1.15
C HIS A 89 19.21 2.94 -1.87
N SER A 90 18.17 2.64 -2.64
CA SER A 90 17.34 3.62 -3.33
C SER A 90 16.20 4.09 -2.43
N MET A 91 15.86 5.37 -2.55
CA MET A 91 14.80 6.02 -1.77
C MET A 91 13.42 5.42 -2.04
N ILE A 92 13.23 4.77 -3.20
CA ILE A 92 11.96 4.11 -3.54
C ILE A 92 11.64 2.93 -2.63
N PHE A 93 12.65 2.33 -1.98
CA PHE A 93 12.45 1.21 -1.05
C PHE A 93 12.32 1.65 0.40
N ASN A 94 12.39 2.96 0.67
CA ASN A 94 12.13 3.52 1.99
C ASN A 94 10.63 3.77 2.13
N ILE A 95 9.88 2.72 2.48
CA ILE A 95 8.43 2.75 2.66
C ILE A 95 8.07 2.55 4.13
N LEU A 96 7.06 3.29 4.61
CA LEU A 96 6.59 3.29 6.00
C LEU A 96 5.16 2.79 6.16
#